data_AF-B9NMZ1-F1
#
_entry.id   AF-B9NMZ1-F1
#
_cell.length_a   1.000
_cell.length_b   1.000
_cell.length_c   1.000
_cell.angle_alpha   90.00
_cell.angle_beta   90.00
_cell.angle_gamma   90.00
#
_symmetry.space_group_name_H-M   'P 1'
#
loop_
_entity.id
_entity.type
_entity.pdbx_description
1 polymer ?
#
loop_
_entity_poly.entity_id
_entity_poly.type
_entity_poly.pdbx_seq_one_letter_code
_entity_poly.pdbx_strand_id
1 'polypeptide(L)' 'MRRSAALHEIDSTSGEYDLLLKRYIPEVVDMGHCINENLLMLPDIERSLIMMTFKAF' A
#
# COMPACT_ATOMS: atom_id res chain seq x y z
N MET A 1 -24.43 3.59 6.76
CA MET A 1 -23.17 3.32 7.49
C MET A 1 -22.01 3.38 6.50
N ARG A 2 -21.49 4.58 6.20
CA ARG A 2 -20.31 4.75 5.32
C ARG A 2 -19.08 4.86 6.22
N ARG A 3 -18.31 3.78 6.37
CA ARG A 3 -16.97 3.87 6.94
C ARG A 3 -16.04 4.37 5.83
N SER A 4 -15.90 5.69 5.72
CA SER A 4 -14.70 6.29 5.13
C SER A 4 -13.60 6.20 6.18
N ALA A 5 -12.82 5.14 6.13
CA ALA A 5 -11.56 5.03 6.84
C ALA A 5 -10.60 4.35 5.87
N ALA A 6 -9.45 4.98 5.63
CA ALA A 6 -8.36 4.35 4.91
C ALA A 6 -7.98 3.08 5.68
N LEU A 7 -8.48 1.93 5.23
CA LEU A 7 -8.15 0.65 5.85
C LEU A 7 -6.74 0.29 5.37
N HIS A 8 -5.83 0.21 6.33
CA HIS A 8 -4.46 -0.25 6.13
C HIS A 8 -4.34 -1.59 6.86
N GLU A 9 -4.10 -2.66 6.09
CA GLU A 9 -3.81 -3.99 6.61
C GLU A 9 -2.32 -4.25 6.35
N ILE A 10 -1.58 -4.62 7.40
CA ILE A 10 -0.15 -4.95 7.32
C ILE A 10 0.04 -6.32 7.95
N ASP A 11 0.66 -7.22 7.20
CA ASP A 11 0.97 -8.57 7.63
C ASP A 11 2.47 -8.82 7.48
N SER A 12 3.07 -9.56 8.43
CA SER A 12 4.43 -10.08 8.27
C SER A 12 4.39 -11.40 7.51
N THR A 13 5.38 -11.62 6.64
CA THR A 13 5.45 -12.84 5.83
C THR A 13 6.85 -13.46 5.91
N SER A 14 6.94 -14.77 5.67
CA SER A 14 8.19 -15.50 5.56
C SER A 14 8.65 -15.70 4.11
N GLY A 15 8.14 -14.89 3.17
CA GLY A 15 8.43 -14.98 1.74
C GLY A 15 9.63 -14.12 1.31
N GLU A 16 9.66 -13.72 0.03
CA GLU A 16 10.72 -12.83 -0.50
C GLU A 16 10.67 -11.38 0.06
N TYR A 17 9.58 -11.01 0.72
CA TYR A 17 9.39 -9.71 1.37
C TYR A 17 8.91 -9.92 2.80
N ASP A 18 9.47 -9.17 3.74
CA ASP A 18 9.14 -9.32 5.17
C ASP A 18 7.73 -8.84 5.53
N LEU A 19 7.20 -7.87 4.76
CA LEU A 19 5.93 -7.21 5.00
C LEU A 19 5.06 -7.18 3.74
N LEU A 20 3.76 -7.42 3.93
CA LEU A 20 2.72 -7.20 2.94
C LEU A 20 1.80 -6.07 3.45
N LEU A 21 1.64 -5.02 2.63
CA LEU A 21 0.76 -3.89 2.93
C LEU A 21 -0.38 -3.85 1.92
N LYS A 22 -1.62 -3.88 2.41
CA LYS A 22 -2.82 -3.63 1.62
C LYS A 22 -3.41 -2.28 2.00
N ARG A 23 -3.53 -1.41 0.99
CA ARG A 23 -3.97 -0.02 1.15
C ARG A 23 -5.00 0.32 0.09
N TYR A 24 -6.13 0.88 0.53
CA TYR A 24 -7.08 1.54 -0.37
C TYR A 24 -6.63 2.99 -0.57
N ILE A 25 -6.42 3.37 -1.82
CA ILE A 25 -6.07 4.75 -2.20
C ILE A 25 -7.34 5.44 -2.72
N PRO A 26 -7.64 6.67 -2.29
CA PRO A 26 -8.77 7.42 -2.83
C PRO A 26 -8.62 7.66 -4.34
N GLU A 27 -9.71 7.57 -5.10
CA GLU A 27 -9.69 7.68 -6.58
C GLU A 27 -9.14 9.02 -7.12
N VAL A 28 -9.15 10.07 -6.30
CA VAL A 28 -8.71 11.42 -6.67
C VAL A 28 -7.22 11.67 -6.45
N VAL A 29 -6.48 10.69 -5.94
CA VAL A 29 -5.05 10.83 -5.60
C VAL A 29 -4.18 10.12 -6.63
N ASP A 30 -3.16 10.81 -7.13
CA ASP A 30 -2.14 10.20 -7.99
C ASP A 30 -1.39 9.10 -7.20
N MET A 31 -1.43 7.89 -7.74
CA MET A 31 -0.85 6.71 -7.08
C MET A 31 0.67 6.82 -6.92
N GLY A 32 1.38 7.28 -7.96
CA GLY A 32 2.83 7.37 -7.95
C GLY A 32 3.32 8.37 -6.91
N HIS A 33 2.63 9.49 -6.80
CA HIS A 33 2.89 10.50 -5.78
C HIS A 33 2.62 9.96 -4.36
N CYS A 34 1.48 9.29 -4.16
CA CYS A 34 1.10 8.73 -2.86
C CYS A 34 2.11 7.70 -2.32
N ILE A 35 2.69 6.86 -3.17
CA ILE A 35 3.67 5.85 -2.74
C ILE A 35 5.02 6.48 -2.44
N ASN A 36 5.51 7.39 -3.32
CA ASN A 36 6.81 8.02 -3.15
C ASN A 36 6.89 8.83 -1.86
N GLU A 37 5.85 9.58 -1.52
CA GLU A 37 5.89 10.48 -0.35
C GLU A 37 5.66 9.76 0.98
N ASN A 38 4.96 8.63 0.98
CA ASN A 38 4.55 7.97 2.23
C ASN A 38 5.29 6.68 2.54
N LEU A 39 5.58 5.85 1.53
CA LEU A 39 6.16 4.52 1.74
C LEU A 39 7.67 4.52 1.51
N LEU A 40 8.14 5.15 0.44
CA LEU A 40 9.57 5.11 0.08
C LEU A 40 10.46 6.02 0.94
N MET A 41 9.85 6.84 1.82
CA MET A 41 10.57 7.72 2.75
C MET A 41 10.85 7.04 4.10
N LEU A 42 10.40 5.80 4.31
CA LEU A 42 10.63 5.08 5.56
C LEU A 42 12.09 4.60 5.62
N PRO A 43 12.83 4.92 6.71
CA PRO A 43 14.28 4.77 6.77
C PRO A 43 14.79 3.32 6.70
N ASP A 44 13.93 2.34 6.97
CA ASP A 44 14.29 0.92 7.04
C ASP A 44 13.74 0.09 5.87
N ILE A 45 13.16 0.72 4.84
CA ILE A 45 12.70 0.04 3.64
C ILE A 45 13.82 0.03 2.59
N GLU A 46 14.48 -1.12 2.43
CA GLU A 46 15.51 -1.30 1.40
C GLU A 46 14.89 -1.36 -0.02
N ARG A 47 13.76 -2.05 -0.15
CA ARG A 47 13.08 -2.26 -1.43
C ARG A 47 11.57 -2.39 -1.23
N SER A 48 10.81 -2.01 -2.25
CA SER A 48 9.37 -2.23 -2.29
C SER A 48 8.93 -2.78 -3.65
N LEU A 49 7.80 -3.49 -3.64
CA LEU A 49 7.10 -3.91 -4.83
C LEU A 49 5.66 -3.42 -4.73
N ILE A 50 5.24 -2.60 -5.69
CA ILE A 50 3.88 -2.07 -5.74
C ILE A 50 3.08 -2.90 -6.74
N MET A 51 1.99 -3.50 -6.26
CA MET A 51 1.06 -4.25 -7.10
C MET A 51 -0.35 -3.65 -6.97
N MET A 52 -0.83 -3.10 -8.09
CA MET A 52 -2.23 -2.64 -8.19
C MET A 52 -3.16 -3.83 -8.29
N THR A 53 -4.22 -3.82 -7.48
CA THR A 53 -5.32 -4.77 -7.61
C THR A 53 -6.47 -4.10 -8.33
N PHE A 54 -7.11 -4.84 -9.22
CA PHE A 54 -8.31 -4.42 -9.93
C PHE A 54 -9.47 -5.30 -9.48
N LYS A 55 -10.67 -4.75 -9.47
CA LYS A 55 -11.87 -5.55 -9.26
C LYS A 55 -11.99 -6.53 -10.43
N ALA A 56 -11.85 -7.82 -10.13
CA ALA A 56 -12.04 -8.87 -11.13
C ALA A 56 -13.54 -9.13 -11.30
N PHE A 57 -14.10 -8.53 -12.35
CA PHE A 57 -15.49 -8.62 -12.82
C PHE A 57 -16.57 -8.05 -11.86
#